data_AF-A0A1N6EF33-F1
#
_entry.id   AF-A0A1N6EF33-F1
#
_cell.length_a   1.000
_cell.length_b   1.000
_cell.length_c   1.000
_cell.angle_alpha   90.00
_cell.angle_beta   90.00
_cell.angle_gamma   90.00
#
_symmetry.space_group_name_H-M   'P 1'
#
loop_
_entity.id
_entity.type
_entity.pdbx_description
1 polymer ?
#
loop_
_entity_poly.entity_id
_entity_poly.type
_entity_poly.pdbx_seq_one_letter_code
_entity_poly.pdbx_strand_id
1 'polypeptide(L)'
;MKTLSRLILSTAFVMTLAISNTAFAQETKNELAINTNSLLGNTVKRHEASPELKTTTLILINKNESSLEALKELKGEDVKGVKVLLDDSVKKKFREKGIKEIISVTTK
;
A
#
# COMPACT_ATOMS: atom_id res chain seq x y z
N MET A 1 30.85 55.83 -9.47
CA MET A 1 29.54 55.47 -8.87
C MET A 1 29.27 54.00 -9.15
N LYS A 2 29.29 53.15 -8.13
CA LYS A 2 28.99 51.71 -8.22
C LYS A 2 27.56 51.49 -7.75
N THR A 3 26.65 51.09 -8.64
CA THR A 3 25.34 50.55 -8.23
C THR A 3 25.37 49.03 -8.36
N LEU A 4 25.54 48.39 -7.20
CA LEU A 4 25.39 46.96 -6.96
C LEU A 4 23.92 46.57 -7.19
N SER A 5 23.60 46.17 -8.42
CA SER A 5 22.22 45.80 -8.78
C SER A 5 22.14 44.36 -9.26
N ARG A 6 22.71 43.38 -8.53
CA ARG A 6 22.57 41.95 -8.86
C ARG A 6 22.71 41.06 -7.62
N LEU A 7 21.81 41.15 -6.63
CA LEU A 7 21.79 40.13 -5.56
C LEU A 7 20.46 40.04 -4.78
N ILE A 8 19.30 39.90 -5.43
CA ILE A 8 18.07 39.51 -4.70
C ILE A 8 17.24 38.46 -5.47
N LEU A 9 17.77 37.80 -6.52
CA LEU A 9 16.96 36.89 -7.34
C LEU A 9 17.26 35.39 -7.16
N SER A 10 18.17 35.00 -6.26
CA SER A 10 18.60 33.60 -6.16
C SER A 10 17.99 32.79 -5.01
N THR A 11 17.37 33.41 -4.00
CA THR A 11 16.88 32.70 -2.80
C THR A 11 15.42 32.25 -2.88
N ALA A 12 14.58 32.97 -3.62
CA ALA A 12 13.16 32.63 -3.75
C ALA A 12 12.89 31.39 -4.62
N PHE A 13 13.73 31.14 -5.63
CA PHE A 13 13.56 30.02 -6.58
C PHE A 13 13.96 28.66 -5.99
N VAL A 14 14.93 28.63 -5.07
CA VAL A 14 15.37 27.39 -4.41
C VAL A 14 14.35 26.91 -3.37
N MET A 15 13.66 27.84 -2.70
CA MET A 15 12.66 27.50 -1.69
C MET A 15 11.39 26.92 -2.29
N THR A 16 10.97 27.36 -3.49
CA THR A 16 9.79 26.84 -4.19
C THR A 16 9.96 25.40 -4.68
N LEU A 17 11.17 25.03 -5.13
CA LEU A 17 11.50 23.67 -5.56
C LEU A 17 11.57 22.66 -4.39
N ALA A 18 11.94 23.10 -3.20
CA ALA A 18 11.98 22.24 -2.01
C ALA A 18 10.57 21.95 -1.46
N ILE A 19 9.68 22.95 -1.48
CA ILE A 19 8.30 22.84 -0.97
C ILE A 19 7.45 21.94 -1.88
N SER A 20 7.59 22.05 -3.21
CA SER A 20 6.84 21.20 -4.16
C SER A 20 7.19 19.72 -3.97
N ASN A 21 8.47 19.37 -3.78
CA ASN A 21 8.88 17.98 -3.57
C ASN A 21 8.26 17.36 -2.30
N THR A 22 8.10 18.14 -1.22
CA THR A 22 7.45 17.65 0.01
C THR A 22 5.94 17.48 -0.13
N ALA A 23 5.26 18.38 -0.85
CA ALA A 23 3.82 18.31 -1.06
C ALA A 23 3.42 17.12 -1.94
N PHE A 24 4.11 16.90 -3.07
CA PHE A 24 3.89 15.73 -3.92
C PHE A 24 4.20 14.41 -3.20
N ALA A 25 5.29 14.37 -2.41
CA ALA A 25 5.61 13.17 -1.63
C ALA A 25 4.56 12.89 -0.53
N GLN A 26 3.93 13.93 0.02
CA GLN A 26 2.88 13.78 1.04
C GLN A 26 1.53 13.39 0.42
N GLU A 27 1.15 13.98 -0.71
CA GLU A 27 -0.05 13.57 -1.47
C GLU A 27 0.07 12.10 -1.92
N THR A 28 1.21 11.70 -2.47
CA THR A 28 1.43 10.31 -2.91
C THR A 28 1.38 9.33 -1.73
N LYS A 29 1.91 9.71 -0.55
CA LYS A 29 1.80 8.90 0.67
C LYS A 29 0.37 8.79 1.17
N ASN A 30 -0.40 9.87 1.11
CA ASN A 30 -1.79 9.90 1.55
C ASN A 30 -2.68 9.07 0.61
N GLU A 31 -2.50 9.23 -0.70
CA GLU A 31 -3.23 8.46 -1.72
C GLU A 31 -2.91 6.96 -1.65
N LEU A 32 -1.64 6.60 -1.40
CA LEU A 32 -1.23 5.21 -1.16
C LEU A 32 -1.86 4.65 0.11
N ALA A 33 -1.91 5.42 1.20
CA ALA A 33 -2.54 4.99 2.45
C ALA A 33 -4.06 4.81 2.31
N ILE A 34 -4.73 5.71 1.56
CA ILE A 34 -6.17 5.62 1.27
C ILE A 34 -6.46 4.37 0.42
N ASN A 35 -5.70 4.15 -0.66
CA ASN A 35 -5.86 2.96 -1.50
C ASN A 35 -5.59 1.67 -0.73
N THR A 36 -4.55 1.65 0.09
CA THR A 36 -4.19 0.49 0.91
C THR A 36 -5.28 0.15 1.92
N ASN A 37 -5.81 1.15 2.64
CA ASN A 37 -6.94 0.96 3.56
C ASN A 37 -8.20 0.47 2.84
N SER A 38 -8.52 1.05 1.68
CA SER A 38 -9.70 0.66 0.89
C SER A 38 -9.58 -0.80 0.42
N LEU A 39 -8.40 -1.20 -0.09
CA LEU A 39 -8.16 -2.56 -0.54
C LEU A 39 -8.21 -3.56 0.61
N LEU A 40 -7.54 -3.27 1.74
CA LEU A 40 -7.55 -4.13 2.93
C LEU A 40 -8.99 -4.33 3.43
N GLY A 41 -9.75 -3.25 3.58
CA GLY A 41 -11.15 -3.29 4.01
C GLY A 41 -12.08 -4.03 3.06
N ASN A 42 -11.91 -3.84 1.74
CA ASN A 42 -12.70 -4.56 0.73
C ASN A 42 -12.37 -6.06 0.71
N THR A 43 -11.09 -6.42 0.88
CA THR A 43 -10.66 -7.82 0.96
C THR A 43 -11.25 -8.51 2.19
N VAL A 44 -11.22 -7.86 3.35
CA VAL A 44 -11.84 -8.39 4.58
C VAL A 44 -13.34 -8.60 4.36
N LYS A 45 -14.07 -7.60 3.86
CA LYS A 45 -15.52 -7.70 3.61
C LYS A 45 -15.86 -8.83 2.63
N ARG A 46 -15.07 -9.00 1.57
CA ARG A 46 -15.25 -10.09 0.60
C ARG A 46 -15.07 -11.45 1.25
N HIS A 47 -14.08 -11.60 2.14
CA HIS A 47 -13.85 -12.83 2.90
C HIS A 47 -14.93 -13.14 3.93
N GLU A 48 -15.51 -12.11 4.54
CA GLU A 48 -16.66 -12.27 5.44
C GLU A 48 -17.92 -12.70 4.69
N ALA A 49 -18.14 -12.14 3.50
CA ALA A 49 -19.31 -12.42 2.67
C ALA A 49 -19.25 -13.77 1.93
N SER A 50 -18.06 -14.35 1.74
CA SER A 50 -17.88 -15.59 0.98
C SER A 50 -17.15 -16.67 1.79
N PRO A 51 -17.89 -17.62 2.40
CA PRO A 51 -17.28 -18.72 3.15
C PRO A 51 -16.38 -19.63 2.28
N GLU A 52 -16.62 -19.67 0.96
CA GLU A 52 -15.82 -20.42 -0.01
C GLU A 52 -14.39 -19.89 -0.16
N LEU A 53 -14.19 -18.59 0.12
CA LEU A 53 -12.87 -17.97 0.07
C LEU A 53 -12.04 -18.32 1.31
N LYS A 54 -12.66 -18.66 2.44
CA LYS A 54 -11.93 -19.00 3.69
C LYS A 54 -11.05 -20.24 3.55
N THR A 55 -11.45 -21.20 2.72
CA THR A 55 -10.71 -22.45 2.52
C THR A 55 -9.79 -22.43 1.30
N THR A 56 -9.99 -21.46 0.40
CA THR A 56 -9.25 -21.34 -0.86
C THR A 56 -8.33 -20.12 -0.91
N THR A 57 -8.28 -19.31 0.14
CA THR A 57 -7.42 -18.14 0.24
C THR A 57 -6.31 -18.33 1.25
N LEU A 58 -5.09 -18.00 0.84
CA LEU A 58 -3.92 -17.95 1.72
C LEU A 58 -3.61 -16.50 2.09
N ILE A 59 -3.64 -16.19 3.38
CA ILE A 59 -3.29 -14.86 3.90
C ILE A 59 -1.85 -14.89 4.41
N LEU A 60 -1.04 -13.96 3.89
CA LEU A 60 0.36 -13.80 4.24
C LEU A 60 0.62 -12.40 4.77
N ILE A 61 0.94 -12.27 6.06
CA ILE A 61 1.40 -11.01 6.66
C ILE A 61 2.91 -11.10 6.83
N ASN A 62 3.66 -10.19 6.20
CA ASN A 62 5.13 -10.21 6.19
C ASN A 62 5.73 -11.54 5.74
N LYS A 63 5.11 -12.16 4.72
CA LYS A 63 5.45 -13.49 4.17
C LYS A 63 5.16 -14.67 5.09
N ASN A 64 4.62 -14.44 6.29
CA ASN A 64 4.19 -15.49 7.20
C ASN A 64 2.71 -15.77 7.02
N GLU A 65 2.34 -17.03 7.06
CA GLU A 65 0.93 -17.43 7.05
C GLU A 65 0.23 -16.87 8.28
N SER A 66 -0.96 -16.32 8.08
CA SER A 66 -1.73 -15.65 9.12
C SER A 66 -3.21 -15.86 8.89
N SER A 67 -4.01 -15.52 9.90
CA SER A 67 -5.45 -15.68 9.85
C SER A 67 -6.15 -14.40 9.35
N LEU A 68 -7.44 -14.51 9.07
CA LEU A 68 -8.27 -13.37 8.68
C LEU A 68 -8.42 -12.35 9.82
N GLU A 69 -8.42 -12.81 11.06
CA GLU A 69 -8.49 -11.97 12.25
C GLU A 69 -7.27 -11.05 12.35
N ALA A 70 -6.07 -11.60 12.14
CA ALA A 70 -4.85 -10.81 12.09
C ALA A 70 -4.88 -9.76 10.95
N LEU A 71 -5.52 -10.08 9.83
CA LEU A 71 -5.72 -9.14 8.72
C LEU A 71 -6.68 -7.98 9.10
N LYS A 72 -7.66 -8.23 9.97
CA LYS A 72 -8.64 -7.22 10.43
C LYS A 72 -8.06 -6.25 11.46
N GLU A 73 -7.11 -6.72 12.26
CA GLU A 73 -6.45 -5.90 13.28
C GLU A 73 -5.42 -4.94 12.66
N LEU A 74 -5.00 -5.18 11.42
CA LEU A 74 -4.08 -4.31 10.70
C LEU A 74 -4.74 -2.97 10.36
N LYS A 75 -4.11 -1.89 10.80
CA LYS A 75 -4.42 -0.53 10.37
C LYS A 75 -3.62 -0.22 9.11
N GLY A 76 -4.23 0.40 8.10
CA GLY A 76 -3.49 0.72 6.87
C GLY A 76 -2.38 1.75 7.06
N GLU A 77 -2.33 2.47 8.19
CA GLU A 77 -1.19 3.31 8.56
C GLU A 77 0.09 2.50 8.82
N ASP A 78 -0.05 1.25 9.28
CA ASP A 78 1.05 0.32 9.58
C ASP A 78 1.38 -0.57 8.36
N VAL A 79 0.57 -0.48 7.30
CA VAL A 79 0.73 -1.28 6.08
C VAL A 79 1.55 -0.49 5.06
N LYS A 80 2.61 -1.14 4.57
CA LYS A 80 3.44 -0.65 3.47
C LYS A 80 2.83 -0.95 2.11
N GLY A 81 2.12 -2.07 1.99
CA GLY A 81 1.37 -2.42 0.79
C GLY A 81 0.61 -3.73 0.91
N VAL A 82 -0.43 -3.85 0.09
CA VAL A 82 -1.26 -5.05 -0.04
C VAL A 82 -1.21 -5.53 -1.47
N LYS A 83 -1.06 -6.84 -1.65
CA LYS A 83 -1.07 -7.49 -2.94
C LYS A 83 -2.05 -8.64 -2.92
N VAL A 84 -3.02 -8.62 -3.83
CA VAL A 84 -3.99 -9.70 -4.01
C VAL A 84 -3.67 -10.41 -5.32
N LEU A 85 -3.47 -11.72 -5.26
CA LEU A 85 -3.25 -12.59 -6.41
C LEU A 85 -4.45 -13.52 -6.54
N LEU A 86 -5.02 -13.61 -7.74
CA LEU A 86 -6.18 -14.43 -8.06
C LEU A 86 -5.81 -15.50 -9.09
N ASP A 87 -6.40 -16.70 -8.94
CA ASP A 87 -6.36 -17.87 -9.83
C ASP A 87 -5.05 -18.01 -10.62
N ASP A 88 -5.02 -17.51 -11.85
CA ASP A 88 -3.90 -17.66 -12.78
C ASP A 88 -2.60 -17.00 -12.29
N SER A 89 -2.73 -15.97 -11.46
CA SER A 89 -1.63 -15.25 -10.83
C SER A 89 -1.05 -15.96 -9.61
N VAL A 90 -1.75 -16.97 -9.08
CA VAL A 90 -1.28 -17.82 -7.98
C VAL A 90 -0.30 -18.87 -8.52
N LYS A 91 0.84 -19.06 -7.85
CA LYS A 91 1.83 -20.07 -8.30
C LYS A 91 1.19 -21.46 -8.33
N LYS A 92 1.52 -22.27 -9.36
CA LYS A 92 1.01 -23.64 -9.56
C LYS A 92 1.02 -24.49 -8.28
N LYS A 93 2.10 -24.43 -7.50
CA LYS A 93 2.24 -25.16 -6.21
C LYS A 93 1.17 -24.87 -5.16
N PHE A 94 0.54 -23.70 -5.21
CA PHE A 94 -0.53 -23.31 -4.29
C PHE A 94 -1.89 -23.69 -4.87
N ARG A 95 -2.07 -23.56 -6.20
CA ARG A 95 -3.27 -24.05 -6.89
C ARG A 95 -3.49 -25.55 -6.73
N GLU A 96 -2.41 -26.33 -6.78
CA GLU A 96 -2.45 -27.79 -6.53
C GLU A 96 -2.90 -28.14 -5.10
N LYS A 97 -2.79 -27.19 -4.16
CA LYS A 97 -3.30 -27.32 -2.78
C LYS A 97 -4.74 -26.80 -2.63
N GLY A 98 -5.40 -26.41 -3.72
CA GLY A 98 -6.74 -25.82 -3.71
C GLY A 98 -6.77 -24.32 -3.42
N ILE A 99 -5.62 -23.66 -3.33
CA ILE A 99 -5.55 -22.20 -3.10
C ILE A 99 -5.77 -21.46 -4.42
N LYS A 100 -6.82 -20.64 -4.45
CA LYS A 100 -7.24 -19.81 -5.59
C LYS A 100 -6.93 -18.33 -5.39
N GLU A 101 -6.74 -17.89 -4.15
CA GLU A 101 -6.39 -16.50 -3.84
C GLU A 101 -5.21 -16.44 -2.87
N ILE A 102 -4.32 -15.47 -3.07
CA ILE A 102 -3.28 -15.12 -2.08
C ILE A 102 -3.37 -13.64 -1.77
N ILE A 103 -3.58 -13.32 -0.50
CA ILE A 103 -3.52 -11.96 0.02
C ILE A 103 -2.17 -11.82 0.73
N SER A 104 -1.30 -10.96 0.20
CA SER A 104 0.00 -10.66 0.81
C SER A 104 0.02 -9.22 1.29
N VAL A 105 0.21 -9.06 2.60
CA VAL A 105 0.36 -7.76 3.25
C VAL A 105 1.80 -7.60 3.71
N THR A 106 2.39 -6.45 3.41
CA THR A 106 3.70 -6.05 3.92
C THR A 106 3.49 -4.88 4.86
N THR A 107 3.95 -4.97 6.11
CA THR A 107 3.93 -3.86 7.07
C THR A 107 5.14 -2.96 6.86
N LYS A 108 5.12 -1.77 7.48
CA LYS A 108 6.24 -0.82 7.45
C LYS A 108 7.45 -1.29 8.25
#